data_AF-A0A661SFN9-F1
#
_entry.id   AF-A0A661SFN9-F1
#
_cell.length_a   1.000
_cell.length_b   1.000
_cell.length_c   1.000
_cell.angle_alpha   90.00
_cell.angle_beta   90.00
_cell.angle_gamma   90.00
#
_symmetry.space_group_name_H-M   'P 1'
#
loop_
_entity.id
_entity.type
_entity.pdbx_description
1 polymer ?
#
loop_
_entity_poly.entity_id
_entity_poly.type
_entity_poly.pdbx_seq_one_letter_code
_entity_poly.pdbx_strand_id
1 'polypeptide(L)' 'MRFFNTAGPVDCEDHYYIPPLERFDLEEVLFLIKQKKYFVLHAPRQTGKTSCLLALM' A
#
# COMPACT_ATOMS: atom_id res chain seq x y z
N MET A 1 -6.84 2.36 -22.73
CA MET A 1 -7.61 1.48 -21.82
C MET A 1 -6.60 0.89 -20.86
N ARG A 2 -6.80 1.04 -19.55
CA ARG A 2 -5.86 0.50 -18.56
C ARG A 2 -5.97 -1.03 -18.47
N PHE A 3 -4.94 -1.70 -17.97
CA PHE A 3 -4.91 -3.16 -17.78
C PHE A 3 -4.20 -3.57 -16.49
N PHE A 4 -4.42 -4.78 -16.00
CA PHE A 4 -3.75 -5.25 -14.77
C PHE A 4 -2.34 -5.73 -15.09
N ASN A 5 -1.35 -5.19 -14.39
CA ASN A 5 0.00 -5.73 -14.41
C ASN A 5 0.17 -6.83 -13.36
N THR A 6 0.75 -7.96 -13.75
CA THR A 6 1.05 -9.11 -12.87
C THR A 6 2.55 -9.29 -12.63
N ALA A 7 3.42 -8.56 -13.33
CA ALA A 7 4.88 -8.68 -13.22
C ALA A 7 5.61 -7.33 -13.35
N GLY A 8 6.62 -7.10 -12.52
CA GLY A 8 7.39 -5.86 -12.55
C GLY A 8 6.66 -4.67 -11.90
N PRO A 9 7.19 -3.45 -12.07
CA PRO A 9 6.63 -2.24 -11.46
C PRO A 9 5.31 -1.81 -12.12
N VAL A 10 4.48 -1.12 -11.34
CA VAL A 10 3.21 -0.56 -11.81
C VAL A 10 3.46 0.81 -12.44
N ASP A 11 3.36 0.90 -13.76
CA ASP A 11 3.12 2.16 -14.48
C ASP A 11 1.71 2.70 -14.19
N CYS A 12 1.59 3.92 -13.69
CA CYS A 12 0.32 4.52 -13.27
C CYS A 12 -0.53 5.06 -14.43
N GLU A 13 0.08 5.30 -15.60
CA GLU A 13 -0.64 5.75 -16.79
C GLU A 13 -1.38 4.57 -17.44
N ASP A 14 -0.68 3.44 -17.56
CA ASP A 14 -1.14 2.28 -18.31
C ASP A 14 -1.81 1.20 -17.45
N HIS A 15 -1.48 1.07 -16.16
CA HIS A 15 -2.01 -0.01 -15.34
C HIS A 15 -3.15 0.38 -14.42
N TYR A 16 -4.05 -0.57 -14.17
CA TYR A 16 -4.98 -0.49 -13.05
C TYR A 16 -4.22 -0.64 -11.73
N TYR A 17 -4.38 0.33 -10.84
CA TYR A 17 -3.86 0.28 -9.48
C TYR A 17 -4.78 1.03 -8.53
N ILE A 18 -4.72 0.64 -7.26
CA ILE A 18 -5.28 1.42 -6.15
C ILE A 18 -4.13 2.22 -5.54
N PRO A 19 -4.27 3.53 -5.27
CA PRO A 19 -3.24 4.32 -4.60
C PRO A 19 -2.76 3.64 -3.30
N PRO A 20 -1.45 3.54 -3.02
CA PRO A 20 -0.95 2.74 -1.91
C PRO A 20 -1.53 3.11 -0.54
N LEU A 21 -1.75 4.40 -0.29
CA LEU A 21 -2.29 4.92 0.99
C LEU A 21 -3.81 4.73 1.14
N GLU A 22 -4.52 4.36 0.07
CA GLU A 22 -5.95 4.06 0.10
C GLU A 22 -6.22 2.55 0.30
N ARG A 23 -5.17 1.71 0.32
CA ARG A 23 -5.31 0.24 0.42
C ARG A 23 -5.50 -0.27 1.86
N PHE A 24 -5.34 0.58 2.85
CA PHE A 24 -5.43 0.24 4.27
C PHE A 24 -5.97 1.42 5.06
N ASP A 25 -6.33 1.19 6.33
CA ASP A 25 -6.76 2.26 7.23
C ASP A 25 -5.57 3.17 7.57
N LEU A 26 -5.43 4.24 6.79
CA LEU A 26 -4.35 5.20 6.94
C LEU A 26 -4.44 5.94 8.29
N GLU A 27 -5.66 6.25 8.74
CA GLU A 27 -5.87 6.99 9.99
C GLU A 27 -5.41 6.17 11.19
N GLU A 28 -5.76 4.88 11.24
CA GLU A 28 -5.31 3.96 12.28
C GLU A 28 -3.77 3.82 12.29
N VAL A 29 -3.15 3.64 11.11
CA VAL A 29 -1.69 3.51 11.01
C VAL A 29 -0.99 4.78 11.45
N LEU A 30 -1.44 5.96 11.02
CA LEU A 30 -0.87 7.23 11.45
C LEU A 30 -1.03 7.45 12.96
N PHE A 31 -2.15 7.03 13.53
CA PHE A 31 -2.37 7.05 14.97
C PHE A 31 -1.35 6.17 15.72
N LEU A 32 -1.12 4.93 15.25
CA LEU A 32 -0.12 4.02 15.83
C LEU A 32 1.31 4.57 15.74
N ILE A 33 1.67 5.17 14.59
CA ILE A 33 2.97 5.82 14.37
C ILE A 33 3.14 7.00 15.32
N LYS A 34 2.13 7.86 15.45
CA LYS A 34 2.13 9.01 16.37
C LYS A 34 2.35 8.57 17.82
N GLN A 35 1.82 7.40 18.20
CA GLN A 35 2.02 6.79 19.51
C GLN A 35 3.34 6.02 19.66
N LYS A 36 4.20 5.97 18.62
CA LYS A 36 5.46 5.21 18.58
C LYS A 36 5.28 3.73 18.90
N LYS A 37 4.15 3.14 18.50
CA LYS A 37 3.85 1.73 18.71
C LYS A 37 4.45 0.87 17.61
N TYR A 38 4.87 -0.34 17.98
CA TYR A 38 5.10 -1.40 17.01
C TYR A 38 3.75 -2.03 16.63
N PHE A 39 3.55 -2.29 15.34
CA PHE A 39 2.36 -2.94 14.82
C PHE A 39 2.72 -3.89 13.66
N VAL A 40 1.81 -4.82 13.37
CA VAL A 40 1.94 -5.78 12.26
C VAL A 40 0.85 -5.49 11.25
N LEU A 41 1.23 -5.20 10.01
CA LEU A 41 0.29 -5.09 8.90
C LEU A 41 0.02 -6.49 8.32
N HIS A 42 -1.09 -7.11 8.72
CA HIS A 42 -1.46 -8.47 8.28
C HIS A 42 -2.37 -8.43 7.04
N ALA A 43 -1.92 -9.05 5.95
CA ALA A 43 -2.71 -9.23 4.71
C ALA A 43 -2.10 -10.36 3.84
N PRO A 44 -2.83 -10.94 2.88
CA PRO A 44 -2.33 -12.00 1.98
C PRO A 44 -1.04 -11.66 1.23
N ARG A 45 -0.36 -12.67 0.66
CA ARG A 45 0.84 -12.46 -0.15
C ARG A 45 0.53 -11.56 -1.36
N GLN A 46 1.49 -10.70 -1.74
CA GLN A 46 1.41 -9.80 -2.91
C GLN A 46 0.27 -8.74 -2.90
N THR A 47 -0.33 -8.45 -1.75
CA THR A 47 -1.34 -7.37 -1.63
C THR A 47 -0.76 -5.94 -1.54
N GLY A 48 0.56 -5.79 -1.68
CA GLY A 48 1.20 -4.47 -1.66
C GLY A 48 1.52 -3.90 -0.28
N LYS A 49 1.54 -4.73 0.78
CA LYS A 49 1.93 -4.31 2.16
C LYS A 49 3.21 -3.47 2.19
N THR A 50 4.27 -3.94 1.52
CA THR A 50 5.55 -3.22 1.45
C THR A 50 5.40 -1.88 0.73
N SER A 51 4.68 -1.86 -0.40
CA SER A 51 4.42 -0.63 -1.17
C SER A 51 3.63 0.39 -0.37
N CYS A 52 2.64 -0.05 0.41
CA CYS A 52 1.87 0.79 1.33
C CYS A 52 2.76 1.45 2.39
N LEU A 53 3.63 0.67 3.04
CA LEU A 53 4.53 1.20 4.07
C LEU A 53 5.61 2.13 3.49
N LEU A 54 6.11 1.87 2.29
CA LEU A 54 7.05 2.76 1.60
C LEU A 54 6.42 4.09 1.22
N ALA A 55 5.12 4.12 0.90
CA ALA A 55 4.40 5.35 0.57
C ALA A 55 4.14 6.26 1.79
N LEU A 56 4.46 5.81 3.02
CA LEU A 56 4.42 6.62 4.23
C LEU A 56 5.71 7.43 4.46
N MET A 57 6.79 7.14 3.71
CA MET A 57 8.06 7.86 3.75
C MET A 57 8.00 9.13 2.91
#